data_AF-A0A355DRC7-F1
#
_entry.id   AF-A0A355DRC7-F1
#
_cell.length_a   1.000
_cell.length_b   1.000
_cell.length_c   1.000
_cell.angle_alpha   90.00
_cell.angle_beta   90.00
_cell.angle_gamma   90.00
#
_symmetry.space_group_name_H-M   'P 1'
#
loop_
_entity.id
_entity.type
_entity.pdbx_description
1 polymer ?
#
loop_
_entity_poly.entity_id
_entity_poly.type
_entity_poly.pdbx_seq_one_letter_code
_entity_poly.pdbx_strand_id
1 'polypeptide(L)'
;MPYQTIDELPNDVKEKLPQGAQQIFFAAYQSASSDGLSEEGAYQVAWNSVKNSYEEGNDGQWHHKPEGGAGVMSTGTMPGN
;
A
#
# COMPACT_ATOMS: atom_id res chain seq x y z
N MET A 1 -7.03 -21.20 5.34
CA MET A 1 -6.46 -20.78 6.63
C MET A 1 -6.27 -19.28 6.51
N PRO A 2 -6.88 -18.48 7.40
CA PRO A 2 -6.88 -17.03 7.25
C PRO A 2 -5.50 -16.47 7.46
N TYR A 3 -5.09 -15.61 6.54
CA TYR A 3 -3.91 -14.80 6.71
C TYR A 3 -4.15 -13.80 7.87
N GLN A 4 -3.80 -14.19 9.09
CA GLN A 4 -4.00 -13.50 10.37
C GLN A 4 -3.01 -12.35 10.59
N THR A 5 -1.93 -12.25 9.81
CA THR A 5 -0.91 -11.22 10.01
C THR A 5 -0.29 -10.69 8.72
N ILE A 6 0.36 -9.54 8.83
CA ILE A 6 1.24 -8.93 7.82
C ILE A 6 2.27 -9.92 7.26
N ASP A 7 2.59 -10.95 8.06
CA ASP A 7 3.55 -11.97 7.73
C ASP A 7 3.03 -13.06 6.78
N GLU A 8 1.72 -13.06 6.55
CA GLU A 8 1.05 -14.05 5.73
C GLU A 8 0.81 -13.56 4.29
N LEU A 9 1.22 -12.32 4.02
CA LEU A 9 1.37 -11.83 2.65
C LEU A 9 2.43 -12.65 1.92
N PRO A 10 2.22 -12.98 0.63
CA PRO A 10 3.25 -13.61 -0.19
C PRO A 10 4.55 -12.81 -0.10
N ASN A 11 5.69 -13.50 -0.09
CA ASN A 11 7.00 -12.83 -0.12
C ASN A 11 7.09 -11.81 -1.25
N ASP A 12 6.49 -12.10 -2.41
CA ASP A 12 6.38 -11.18 -3.55
C ASP A 12 5.74 -9.83 -3.16
N VAL A 13 4.70 -9.86 -2.32
CA VAL A 13 4.02 -8.66 -1.81
C VAL A 13 4.90 -7.94 -0.79
N LYS A 14 5.52 -8.67 0.15
CA LYS A 14 6.43 -8.07 1.14
C LYS A 14 7.68 -7.44 0.52
N GLU A 15 8.19 -8.03 -0.56
CA GLU A 15 9.34 -7.53 -1.32
C GLU A 15 8.96 -6.31 -2.16
N LYS A 16 7.73 -6.28 -2.68
CA LYS A 16 7.21 -5.18 -3.48
C LYS A 16 6.70 -3.99 -2.66
N LEU A 17 6.28 -4.22 -1.41
CA LEU A 17 5.70 -3.21 -0.52
C LEU A 17 6.65 -2.86 0.62
N PRO A 18 6.98 -1.57 0.80
CA PRO A 18 7.80 -1.13 1.92
C PRO A 18 7.06 -1.31 3.25
N GLN A 19 7.83 -1.34 4.34
CA GLN A 19 7.33 -1.57 5.70
C GLN A 19 6.14 -0.67 6.08
N GLY A 20 6.11 0.59 5.63
CA GLY A 20 4.98 1.49 5.88
C GLY A 20 3.66 1.03 5.25
N ALA A 21 3.72 0.46 4.05
CA ALA A 21 2.54 -0.06 3.35
C ALA A 21 1.99 -1.31 4.05
N GLN A 22 2.89 -2.16 4.52
CA GLN A 22 2.58 -3.35 5.30
C GLN A 22 1.81 -3.00 6.59
N GLN A 23 2.19 -1.91 7.26
CA GLN A 23 1.46 -1.42 8.45
C GLN A 23 0.05 -0.92 8.13
N ILE A 24 -0.11 -0.17 7.02
CA ILE A 24 -1.43 0.32 6.57
C ILE A 24 -2.34 -0.85 6.21
N PHE A 25 -1.79 -1.85 5.51
CA PHE A 25 -2.51 -3.08 5.18
C PHE A 25 -3.05 -3.77 6.43
N PHE A 26 -2.19 -3.98 7.42
CA PHE A 26 -2.57 -4.66 8.66
C PHE A 26 -3.62 -3.89 9.45
N ALA A 27 -3.45 -2.57 9.59
CA ALA A 27 -4.41 -1.73 10.30
C ALA A 27 -5.80 -1.79 9.65
N ALA A 28 -5.86 -1.71 8.32
CA ALA A 28 -7.10 -1.82 7.57
C ALA A 28 -7.72 -3.23 7.66
N TYR A 29 -6.89 -4.29 7.59
CA TYR A 29 -7.33 -5.66 7.75
C TYR A 29 -7.92 -5.92 9.14
N GLN A 30 -7.23 -5.48 10.20
CA GLN A 30 -7.70 -5.64 11.57
C GLN A 30 -8.98 -4.84 11.82
N SER A 31 -9.09 -3.65 11.23
CA SER A 31 -10.32 -2.85 11.30
C SER A 31 -11.49 -3.56 10.61
N ALA A 32 -11.28 -4.11 9.40
CA ALA A 32 -12.32 -4.83 8.67
C ALA A 32 -12.70 -6.16 9.32
N SER A 33 -11.73 -6.89 9.88
CA SER A 33 -11.98 -8.10 10.65
C SER A 33 -12.78 -7.80 11.92
N SER A 34 -12.49 -6.68 12.61
CA SER A 34 -13.27 -6.22 13.75
C SER A 34 -14.69 -5.82 13.39
N ASP A 35 -14.91 -5.37 12.15
CA ASP A 35 -16.23 -5.03 11.60
C ASP A 35 -17.05 -6.29 11.25
N GLY A 36 -16.44 -7.47 11.36
CA GLY A 36 -17.08 -8.75 11.05
C GLY A 36 -17.05 -9.13 9.58
N LEU A 37 -16.19 -8.50 8.76
CA LEU A 37 -16.01 -8.91 7.37
C LEU A 37 -15.39 -10.30 7.27
N SER A 38 -15.83 -11.06 6.26
CA SER A 38 -15.16 -12.28 5.81
C SER A 38 -13.70 -12.00 5.46
N GLU A 39 -12.85 -13.02 5.54
CA GLU A 39 -11.41 -12.93 5.25
C GLU A 39 -11.14 -12.25 3.90
N GLU A 40 -11.88 -12.65 2.87
CA GLU A 40 -11.84 -12.06 1.53
C GLU A 40 -12.18 -10.56 1.52
N GLY A 41 -13.20 -10.14 2.26
CA GLY A 41 -13.62 -8.74 2.35
C GLY A 41 -12.59 -7.90 3.11
N ALA A 42 -12.08 -8.40 4.23
CA ALA A 42 -11.02 -7.73 4.98
C ALA A 42 -9.73 -7.58 4.16
N TYR A 43 -9.39 -8.60 3.36
CA TYR A 43 -8.25 -8.56 2.45
C TYR A 43 -8.43 -7.51 1.34
N GLN A 44 -9.64 -7.40 0.77
CA GLN A 44 -9.94 -6.37 -0.24
C GLN A 44 -9.90 -4.95 0.32
N VAL A 45 -10.39 -4.74 1.53
CA VAL A 45 -10.34 -3.43 2.22
C VAL A 45 -8.90 -3.03 2.49
N ALA A 46 -8.10 -3.96 3.02
CA ALA A 46 -6.67 -3.72 3.28
C ALA A 46 -5.89 -3.36 2.00
N TRP A 47 -6.12 -4.09 0.90
CA TRP A 47 -5.53 -3.77 -0.39
C TRP A 47 -6.01 -2.43 -0.96
N ASN A 48 -7.26 -2.05 -0.72
CA ASN A 48 -7.77 -0.73 -1.12
C ASN A 48 -7.03 0.39 -0.38
N SER A 49 -6.82 0.24 0.93
CA SER A 49 -6.06 1.22 1.73
C SER A 49 -4.62 1.36 1.24
N VAL A 50 -3.95 0.24 0.97
CA VAL A 50 -2.60 0.25 0.38
C VAL A 50 -2.60 0.92 -0.98
N LYS A 51 -3.53 0.57 -1.89
CA LYS A 51 -3.67 1.20 -3.21
C LYS A 51 -4.00 2.69 -3.16
N ASN A 52 -4.57 3.15 -2.06
CA ASN A 52 -4.85 4.56 -1.85
C ASN A 52 -3.57 5.32 -1.48
N SER A 53 -2.71 4.73 -0.64
CA SER A 53 -1.45 5.33 -0.17
C SER A 53 -0.22 4.98 -1.03
N TYR A 54 -0.30 3.94 -1.85
CA TYR A 54 0.78 3.41 -2.68
C TYR A 54 0.25 3.07 -4.07
N GLU A 55 1.06 3.29 -5.08
CA GLU A 55 0.74 3.01 -6.48
C GLU A 55 1.67 1.92 -7.00
N GLU A 56 1.10 0.91 -7.67
CA GLU A 56 1.88 -0.11 -8.37
C GLU A 56 2.56 0.54 -9.57
N GLY A 57 3.88 0.64 -9.51
CA GLY A 57 4.72 1.11 -10.59
C GLY A 57 4.85 0.05 -11.68
N ASN A 58 5.18 0.49 -12.89
CA ASN A 58 5.39 -0.39 -14.04
C ASN A 58 6.56 -1.39 -13.84
N ASP A 59 7.44 -1.12 -12.89
CA ASP A 59 8.52 -2.03 -12.44
C ASP A 59 8.01 -3.18 -11.56
N GLY A 60 6.71 -3.24 -11.27
CA GLY A 60 6.13 -4.21 -10.35
C GLY A 60 6.40 -3.90 -8.88
N GLN A 61 6.93 -2.71 -8.56
CA GLN A 61 7.18 -2.23 -7.19
C GLN A 61 6.09 -1.25 -6.77
N TRP A 62 5.83 -1.13 -5.45
CA TRP A 62 4.85 -0.19 -4.92
C TRP A 62 5.54 1.09 -4.47
N HIS A 63 5.15 2.22 -5.06
CA HIS A 63 5.69 3.52 -4.76
C HIS A 63 4.71 4.27 -3.87
N HIS A 64 5.18 4.83 -2.76
CA HIS A 64 4.33 5.64 -1.87
C HIS A 64 3.77 6.82 -2.67
N LYS A 65 2.44 6.90 -2.75
CA LYS A 65 1.75 8.04 -3.30
C LYS A 65 1.93 9.16 -2.27
N PRO A 66 2.64 10.25 -2.59
CA PRO A 66 2.76 11.34 -1.64
C PRO A 66 1.34 11.80 -1.27
N GLU A 67 1.00 11.71 0.01
CA GLU A 67 -0.29 12.14 0.55
C GLU A 67 -0.35 13.67 0.42
N GLY A 68 -0.76 14.13 -0.76
CA GLY A 68 -0.62 15.50 -1.21
C GLY A 68 -0.97 15.57 -2.69
N GLY A 69 -2.27 15.62 -2.98
CA GLY A 69 -2.78 15.77 -4.34
C GLY A 69 -2.10 16.94 -5.07
N ALA A 70 -1.78 16.70 -6.34
CA ALA A 70 -1.50 17.69 -7.37
C ALA A 70 -0.72 18.96 -6.93
N GLY A 71 0.59 18.92 -7.14
CA GLY A 71 1.39 20.13 -7.26
C GLY A 71 1.93 20.61 -5.92
N VAL A 72 3.21 20.34 -5.67
CA VAL A 72 4.23 21.38 -5.70
C VAL A 72 5.61 20.75 -5.43
N MET A 73 6.58 21.19 -6.23
CA MET A 73 8.04 21.18 -5.98
C MET A 73 8.78 19.83 -6.01
N SER A 74 9.42 19.54 -7.16
CA SER A 74 10.87 19.36 -7.20
C SER A 74 11.41 19.62 -8.61
N THR A 75 11.90 20.85 -8.74
CA THR A 75 13.06 21.26 -9.54
C THR A 75 13.04 20.98 -11.03
N GLY A 76 12.63 22.00 -11.79
CA GLY A 76 13.11 22.20 -13.14
C GLY A 76 14.64 22.23 -13.14
N THR A 77 15.25 21.21 -13.72
CA THR A 77 16.58 21.36 -14.32
C THR A 77 16.34 21.89 -15.72
N MET A 78 16.32 23.21 -15.87
CA MET A 78 16.51 23.84 -17.18
C MET A 78 17.93 23.51 -17.65
N PRO A 79 18.15 23.06 -18.90
CA PRO A 79 19.49 23.03 -19.46
C PRO A 79 19.89 24.48 -19.82
N GLY A 80 21.04 24.93 -19.32
CA GLY A 80 21.61 26.22 -19.74
C GLY A 80 22.83 26.66 -18.95
N ASN A 81 24.02 26.29 -19.42
CA ASN A 81 24.94 27.21 -20.12
C ASN A 81 26.03 26.40 -20.83
#